data_AF-A0A7S0Z7B3-F1
#
_entry.id   AF-A0A7S0Z7B3-F1
#
_cell.length_a   1.000
_cell.length_b   1.000
_cell.length_c   1.000
_cell.angle_alpha   90.00
_cell.angle_beta   90.00
_cell.angle_gamma   90.00
#
_symmetry.space_group_name_H-M   'P 1'
#
loop_
_entity.id
_entity.type
_entity.pdbx_description
1 polymer ?
#
loop_
_entity_poly.entity_id
_entity_poly.type
_entity_poly.pdbx_seq_one_letter_code
_entity_poly.pdbx_strand_id
1 'polypeptide(L)'
;KKQKVASPSGPIAQTPCARRVEAAMGAKTFKAIAWNIAGMRSFVEKHMEKLAGMIASEDPDCVCLEEHKLQASHVDAMTETLRKTFPQYKTVHFAVSTVKKGYSGVMVMCKASMVGKKGVQTSLDAMFGAKPKTEPTDTKTYDGPKLLAISEGLDGGYVDEGRVLTLEYESFYVVMAYVPNSGQDLKRLDYRIDEWERDMRAHLAHLESKGKPVLYIGDLNVAHLDADIWNVGAPHIKKSAGTTPRERETFGVMLEKNAFVDAFRKFHADATGWFSFWSQR
;
A
#
# COMPACT_ATOMS: atom_id res chain seq x y z
N LYS A 1 -11.47 -25.83 31.32
CA LYS A 1 -10.08 -25.85 30.78
C LYS A 1 -10.09 -25.09 29.45
N LYS A 2 -9.30 -24.01 29.29
CA LYS A 2 -9.19 -23.30 28.01
C LYS A 2 -8.54 -24.24 26.99
N GLN A 3 -9.29 -24.76 26.02
CA GLN A 3 -8.67 -25.40 24.86
C GLN A 3 -7.97 -24.30 24.07
N LYS A 4 -6.63 -24.24 24.18
CA LYS A 4 -5.82 -23.56 23.18
C LYS A 4 -6.05 -24.32 21.88
N VAL A 5 -6.78 -23.74 20.93
CA VAL A 5 -6.77 -24.21 19.54
C VAL A 5 -5.32 -24.05 19.10
N ALA A 6 -4.63 -25.16 18.91
CA ALA A 6 -3.26 -25.14 18.40
C ALA A 6 -3.26 -24.50 17.00
N SER A 7 -2.23 -23.72 16.70
CA SER A 7 -2.00 -23.32 15.31
C SER A 7 -1.97 -24.58 14.44
N PRO A 8 -2.64 -24.57 13.27
CA PRO A 8 -2.71 -25.76 12.45
C PRO A 8 -1.28 -26.20 12.08
N SER A 9 -0.99 -27.50 12.24
CA SER A 9 0.31 -28.09 11.91
C SER A 9 0.52 -28.26 10.40
N GLY A 10 -0.38 -27.71 9.58
CA GLY A 10 -0.40 -27.79 8.12
C GLY A 10 -1.04 -26.55 7.50
N PRO A 11 -1.03 -26.44 6.17
CA PRO A 11 -1.59 -25.30 5.47
C PRO A 11 -3.08 -25.13 5.81
N ILE A 12 -3.48 -23.89 6.07
CA ILE A 12 -4.88 -23.54 6.24
C ILE A 12 -5.59 -23.86 4.92
N ALA A 13 -6.69 -24.61 5.00
CA ALA A 13 -7.50 -24.91 3.83
C ALA A 13 -8.03 -23.61 3.21
N GLN A 14 -7.77 -23.44 1.92
CA GLN A 14 -8.22 -22.27 1.15
C GLN A 14 -9.31 -22.71 0.19
N THR A 15 -10.40 -21.96 0.20
CA THR A 15 -11.38 -22.01 -0.90
C THR A 15 -10.69 -21.66 -2.23
N PRO A 16 -10.94 -22.40 -3.32
CA PRO A 16 -10.40 -22.04 -4.62
C PRO A 16 -10.88 -20.66 -5.07
N CYS A 17 -9.94 -19.75 -5.34
CA CYS A 17 -10.23 -18.42 -5.86
C CYS A 17 -9.50 -18.23 -7.19
N ALA A 18 -10.23 -17.82 -8.23
CA ALA A 18 -9.62 -17.45 -9.50
C ALA A 18 -8.70 -16.24 -9.30
N ARG A 19 -7.41 -16.38 -9.67
CA ARG A 19 -6.40 -15.33 -9.44
C ARG A 19 -6.57 -14.11 -10.34
N ARG A 20 -7.23 -14.26 -11.50
CA ARG A 20 -7.34 -13.21 -12.52
C ARG A 20 -8.77 -13.06 -12.99
N VAL A 21 -9.20 -11.81 -13.09
CA VAL A 21 -10.39 -11.42 -13.85
C VAL A 21 -9.92 -11.06 -15.25
N GLU A 22 -10.51 -11.68 -16.27
CA GLU A 22 -10.19 -11.34 -17.66
C GLU A 22 -10.69 -9.94 -17.97
N ALA A 23 -9.78 -9.08 -18.44
CA ALA A 23 -10.16 -7.77 -18.95
C ALA A 23 -10.83 -7.92 -20.31
N ALA A 24 -11.79 -7.05 -20.62
CA ALA A 24 -12.38 -6.99 -21.95
C ALA A 24 -11.28 -6.76 -23.01
N MET A 25 -11.45 -7.35 -24.19
CA MET A 25 -10.49 -7.21 -25.29
C MET A 25 -10.26 -5.72 -25.61
N GLY A 26 -9.00 -5.28 -25.61
CA GLY A 26 -8.61 -3.89 -25.86
C GLY A 26 -8.77 -2.94 -24.66
N ALA A 27 -9.21 -3.42 -23.50
CA ALA A 27 -9.23 -2.61 -22.29
C ALA A 27 -7.81 -2.26 -21.84
N LYS A 28 -7.59 -0.99 -21.47
CA LYS A 28 -6.38 -0.59 -20.76
C LYS A 28 -6.47 -1.07 -19.33
N THR A 29 -5.47 -1.82 -18.89
CA THR A 29 -5.41 -2.35 -17.51
C THR A 29 -4.43 -1.55 -16.67
N PHE A 30 -4.66 -1.57 -15.36
CA PHE A 30 -3.71 -1.11 -14.37
C PHE A 30 -3.54 -2.22 -13.33
N LYS A 31 -2.30 -2.53 -12.96
CA LYS A 31 -1.97 -3.50 -11.93
C LYS A 31 -1.13 -2.85 -10.83
N ALA A 32 -1.62 -2.96 -9.60
CA ALA A 32 -0.88 -2.56 -8.41
C ALA A 32 -0.62 -3.76 -7.49
N ILE A 33 0.51 -3.73 -6.79
CA ILE A 33 0.82 -4.62 -5.68
C ILE A 33 1.02 -3.76 -4.44
N ALA A 34 0.36 -4.13 -3.35
CA ALA A 34 0.56 -3.55 -2.02
C ALA A 34 1.18 -4.60 -1.10
N TRP A 35 2.22 -4.24 -0.35
CA TRP A 35 2.89 -5.17 0.54
C TRP A 35 3.51 -4.46 1.75
N ASN A 36 2.97 -4.76 2.94
CA ASN A 36 3.63 -4.40 4.18
C ASN A 36 4.87 -5.27 4.38
N ILE A 37 6.04 -4.63 4.32
CA ILE A 37 7.34 -5.31 4.35
C ILE A 37 7.96 -5.35 5.76
N ALA A 38 7.28 -4.78 6.77
CA ALA A 38 7.69 -4.74 8.17
C ALA A 38 9.12 -4.22 8.45
N GLY A 39 9.75 -3.53 7.48
CA GLY A 39 11.06 -2.88 7.60
C GLY A 39 11.97 -3.13 6.39
N MET A 40 12.33 -2.05 5.69
CA MET A 40 13.10 -2.11 4.44
C MET A 40 14.45 -2.82 4.58
N ARG A 41 15.17 -2.59 5.69
CA ARG A 41 16.53 -3.15 5.87
C ARG A 41 16.50 -4.69 5.86
N SER A 42 15.63 -5.30 6.66
CA SER A 42 15.48 -6.76 6.69
C SER A 42 14.84 -7.29 5.40
N PHE A 43 13.97 -6.49 4.77
CA PHE A 43 13.33 -6.87 3.51
C PHE A 43 14.35 -6.99 2.37
N VAL A 44 15.25 -6.02 2.22
CA VAL A 44 16.32 -6.04 1.22
C VAL A 44 17.19 -7.29 1.37
N GLU A 45 17.57 -7.62 2.61
CA GLU A 45 18.41 -8.78 2.90
C GLU A 45 17.71 -10.12 2.59
N LYS A 46 16.42 -10.26 2.91
CA LYS A 46 15.74 -11.57 2.95
C LYS A 46 14.73 -11.81 1.83
N HIS A 47 14.21 -10.75 1.23
CA HIS A 47 12.98 -10.81 0.43
C HIS A 47 13.05 -10.04 -0.89
N MET A 48 14.16 -9.36 -1.20
CA MET A 48 14.32 -8.63 -2.46
C MET A 48 14.17 -9.55 -3.69
N GLU A 49 14.68 -10.78 -3.65
CA GLU A 49 14.49 -11.74 -4.73
C GLU A 49 13.02 -12.17 -4.89
N LYS A 50 12.26 -12.26 -3.79
CA LYS A 50 10.82 -12.55 -3.85
C LYS A 50 10.06 -11.41 -4.52
N LEU A 51 10.41 -10.17 -4.21
CA LEU A 51 9.86 -9.01 -4.90
C LEU A 51 10.21 -9.04 -6.39
N ALA A 52 11.45 -9.32 -6.75
CA ALA A 52 11.87 -9.44 -8.13
C ALA A 52 11.09 -10.54 -8.89
N GLY A 53 10.91 -11.72 -8.29
CA GLY A 53 10.10 -12.78 -8.88
C GLY A 53 8.62 -12.42 -9.02
N MET A 54 8.06 -11.70 -8.05
CA MET A 54 6.69 -11.19 -8.13
C MET A 54 6.54 -10.15 -9.24
N ILE A 55 7.48 -9.21 -9.35
CA ILE A 55 7.50 -8.22 -10.42
C ILE A 55 7.68 -8.88 -11.79
N ALA A 56 8.54 -9.88 -11.91
CA ALA A 56 8.74 -10.59 -13.17
C ALA A 56 7.51 -11.39 -13.61
N SER A 57 6.76 -11.98 -12.66
CA SER A 57 5.57 -12.79 -12.96
C SER A 57 4.30 -11.99 -13.14
N GLU A 58 4.15 -10.89 -12.40
CA GLU A 58 2.94 -10.06 -12.44
C GLU A 58 3.09 -8.80 -13.27
N ASP A 59 4.31 -8.31 -13.51
CA ASP A 59 4.59 -7.08 -14.27
C ASP A 59 3.73 -5.87 -13.85
N PRO A 60 3.63 -5.53 -12.54
CA PRO A 60 2.73 -4.49 -12.08
C PRO A 60 3.16 -3.09 -12.54
N ASP A 61 2.19 -2.20 -12.74
CA ASP A 61 2.41 -0.80 -13.09
C ASP A 61 2.84 0.03 -11.87
N CYS A 62 2.38 -0.38 -10.70
CA CYS A 62 2.68 0.23 -9.41
C CYS A 62 3.00 -0.83 -8.36
N VAL A 63 4.09 -0.65 -7.62
CA VAL A 63 4.42 -1.42 -6.42
C VAL A 63 4.43 -0.47 -5.24
N CYS A 64 3.64 -0.79 -4.23
CA CYS A 64 3.54 -0.06 -3.00
C CYS A 64 4.10 -0.91 -1.87
N LEU A 65 5.01 -0.34 -1.08
CA LEU A 65 5.58 -1.01 0.08
C LEU A 65 5.29 -0.21 1.34
N GLU A 66 4.73 -0.87 2.33
CA GLU A 66 4.34 -0.26 3.61
C GLU A 66 5.26 -0.67 4.77
N GLU A 67 5.28 0.15 5.81
CA GLU A 67 6.07 -0.05 7.03
C GLU A 67 7.57 -0.16 6.77
N HIS A 68 8.11 0.65 5.86
CA HIS A 68 9.51 0.56 5.43
C HIS A 68 10.51 1.01 6.52
N LYS A 69 10.09 1.79 7.53
CA LYS A 69 10.88 2.20 8.72
C LYS A 69 12.19 2.95 8.42
N LEU A 70 12.29 3.57 7.26
CA LEU A 70 13.44 4.39 6.89
C LEU A 70 13.31 5.79 7.49
N GLN A 71 14.40 6.54 7.41
CA GLN A 71 14.48 7.96 7.77
C GLN A 71 14.86 8.71 6.50
N ALA A 72 14.62 10.02 6.44
CA ALA A 72 14.97 10.86 5.29
C ALA A 72 16.42 10.64 4.81
N SER A 73 17.37 10.51 5.74
CA SER A 73 18.79 10.26 5.43
C SER A 73 19.09 8.94 4.73
N HIS A 74 18.14 8.00 4.66
CA HIS A 74 18.31 6.72 3.96
C HIS A 74 17.65 6.71 2.58
N VAL A 75 16.82 7.70 2.25
CA VAL A 75 15.93 7.68 1.08
C VAL A 75 16.72 7.69 -0.22
N ASP A 76 17.74 8.54 -0.34
CA ASP A 76 18.51 8.67 -1.59
C ASP A 76 19.24 7.38 -1.95
N ALA A 77 19.97 6.80 -1.00
CA ALA A 77 20.69 5.54 -1.20
C ALA A 77 19.75 4.36 -1.51
N MET A 78 18.58 4.32 -0.86
CA MET A 78 17.57 3.30 -1.15
C MET A 78 16.95 3.50 -2.54
N THR A 79 16.67 4.75 -2.91
CA THR A 79 16.14 5.10 -4.24
C THR A 79 17.11 4.67 -5.34
N GLU A 80 18.41 4.93 -5.17
CA GLU A 80 19.43 4.48 -6.11
C GLU A 80 19.45 2.96 -6.24
N THR A 81 19.40 2.25 -5.10
CA THR A 81 19.34 0.78 -5.06
C THR A 81 18.12 0.27 -5.83
N LEU A 82 16.93 0.79 -5.54
CA LEU A 82 15.69 0.36 -6.21
C LEU A 82 15.69 0.66 -7.71
N ARG A 83 16.21 1.82 -8.14
CA ARG A 83 16.32 2.17 -9.56
C ARG A 83 17.28 1.26 -10.32
N LYS A 84 18.38 0.84 -9.69
CA LYS A 84 19.30 -0.14 -10.27
C LYS A 84 18.67 -1.52 -10.37
N THR A 85 17.95 -1.95 -9.34
CA THR A 85 17.31 -3.28 -9.30
C THR A 85 16.09 -3.37 -10.20
N PHE A 86 15.29 -2.31 -10.30
CA PHE A 86 14.03 -2.28 -11.03
C PHE A 86 13.95 -1.07 -11.99
N PRO A 87 14.78 -1.05 -13.06
CA PRO A 87 14.91 0.09 -13.96
C PRO A 87 13.64 0.43 -14.77
N GLN A 88 12.65 -0.47 -14.80
CA GLN A 88 11.34 -0.23 -15.42
C GLN A 88 10.47 0.78 -14.65
N TYR A 89 10.70 0.96 -13.34
CA TYR A 89 9.95 1.94 -12.55
C TYR A 89 10.64 3.30 -12.60
N LYS A 90 10.06 4.23 -13.37
CA LYS A 90 10.62 5.57 -13.59
C LYS A 90 10.39 6.51 -12.41
N THR A 91 9.32 6.28 -11.65
CA THR A 91 8.99 7.06 -10.46
C THR A 91 9.19 6.22 -9.22
N VAL A 92 9.93 6.74 -8.25
CA VAL A 92 10.09 6.18 -6.90
C VAL A 92 9.84 7.32 -5.92
N HIS A 93 8.92 7.14 -4.97
CA HIS A 93 8.57 8.16 -3.98
C HIS A 93 8.42 7.54 -2.60
N PHE A 94 8.90 8.24 -1.57
CA PHE A 94 8.85 7.82 -0.17
C PHE A 94 8.12 8.89 0.65
N ALA A 95 7.19 8.45 1.51
CA ALA A 95 6.72 9.24 2.65
C ALA A 95 7.33 8.63 3.92
N VAL A 96 8.15 9.39 4.63
CA VAL A 96 8.86 8.91 5.82
C VAL A 96 8.26 9.48 7.10
N SER A 97 8.25 8.70 8.18
CA SER A 97 7.89 9.21 9.50
C SER A 97 8.92 10.22 9.99
N THR A 98 8.46 11.41 10.35
CA THR A 98 9.23 12.46 11.04
C THR A 98 9.01 12.43 12.56
N VAL A 99 7.92 11.83 13.04
CA VAL A 99 7.61 11.71 14.47
C VAL A 99 8.53 10.76 15.22
N LYS A 100 8.95 9.67 14.58
CA LYS A 100 9.74 8.61 15.21
C LYS A 100 10.66 7.93 14.22
N LYS A 101 11.91 7.73 14.62
CA LYS A 101 12.90 6.95 13.87
C LYS A 101 12.51 5.47 13.83
N GLY A 102 12.66 4.83 12.67
CA GLY A 102 12.43 3.39 12.54
C GLY A 102 10.96 3.00 12.67
N TYR A 103 10.04 3.90 12.29
CA TYR A 103 8.61 3.73 12.47
C TYR A 103 7.86 4.06 11.18
N SER A 104 6.77 3.34 10.91
CA SER A 104 5.87 3.58 9.78
C SER A 104 6.63 3.75 8.44
N GLY A 105 6.13 4.59 7.55
CA GLY A 105 6.70 4.90 6.26
C GLY A 105 6.06 4.07 5.15
N VAL A 106 5.69 4.73 4.06
CA VAL A 106 5.16 4.11 2.84
C VAL A 106 5.95 4.58 1.64
N MET A 107 6.02 3.75 0.60
CA MET A 107 6.69 4.12 -0.64
C MET A 107 6.01 3.50 -1.85
N VAL A 108 6.24 4.09 -3.01
CA VAL A 108 5.76 3.58 -4.30
C VAL A 108 6.86 3.54 -5.35
N MET A 109 6.80 2.53 -6.22
CA MET A 109 7.53 2.47 -7.49
C MET A 109 6.51 2.39 -8.62
N CYS A 110 6.56 3.31 -9.59
CA CYS A 110 5.63 3.34 -10.73
C CYS A 110 6.39 3.29 -12.05
N LYS A 111 5.89 2.49 -13.00
CA LYS A 111 6.38 2.48 -14.39
C LYS A 111 6.19 3.84 -15.05
N ALA A 112 5.05 4.47 -14.80
CA ALA A 112 4.75 5.82 -15.24
C ALA A 112 5.79 6.82 -14.71
N SER A 113 6.33 7.66 -15.59
CA SER A 113 7.01 8.90 -15.19
C SER A 113 5.96 9.92 -14.76
N MET A 114 6.30 10.78 -13.78
CA MET A 114 5.46 11.92 -13.46
C MET A 114 5.44 12.89 -14.65
N VAL A 115 4.25 13.30 -15.08
CA VAL A 115 4.11 14.33 -16.11
C VAL A 115 4.67 15.64 -15.54
N GLY A 116 5.78 16.10 -16.10
CA GLY A 116 6.59 17.15 -15.50
C GLY A 116 5.79 18.43 -15.21
N LYS A 117 5.84 18.89 -13.94
CA LYS A 117 5.99 20.32 -13.72
C LYS A 117 7.34 20.69 -14.34
N LYS A 118 7.36 21.60 -15.33
CA LYS A 118 8.60 22.28 -15.73
C LYS A 118 9.16 23.00 -14.50
N GLY A 119 10.05 22.33 -13.77
CA GLY A 119 10.59 22.80 -12.50
C GLY A 119 11.94 22.15 -12.25
N VAL A 120 12.97 22.79 -12.78
CA VAL A 120 14.39 22.73 -12.40
C VAL A 120 14.79 21.51 -11.55
N GLN A 121 15.10 20.41 -12.24
CA GLN A 121 15.98 19.40 -11.68
C GLN A 121 17.41 19.88 -11.93
N THR A 122 17.95 20.71 -11.04
CA THR A 122 19.41 20.92 -10.97
C THR A 122 20.03 19.63 -10.49
N SER A 123 20.30 18.71 -11.41
CA SER A 123 21.29 17.68 -11.16
C SER A 123 22.64 18.36 -10.89
N LEU A 124 23.39 17.83 -9.93
CA LEU A 124 24.78 18.21 -9.67
C LEU A 124 25.64 18.16 -10.94
N ASP A 125 25.24 17.36 -11.94
CA ASP A 125 25.89 17.28 -13.25
C ASP A 125 25.87 18.61 -14.04
N ALA A 126 24.85 19.45 -13.83
CA ALA A 126 24.79 20.79 -14.45
C ALA A 126 25.80 21.78 -13.82
N MET A 127 26.27 21.53 -12.60
CA MET A 127 27.30 22.36 -11.94
C MET A 127 28.73 21.94 -12.30
N PHE A 128 28.96 20.72 -12.78
CA PHE A 128 30.29 20.18 -13.06
C PHE A 128 30.47 19.67 -14.50
N GLY A 129 29.98 20.41 -15.50
CA GLY A 129 30.46 20.34 -16.90
C GLY A 129 30.61 18.93 -17.52
N ALA A 130 29.88 17.93 -17.04
CA ALA A 130 30.03 16.56 -17.50
C ALA A 130 29.26 16.39 -18.81
N LYS A 131 29.96 15.94 -19.86
CA LYS A 131 29.34 15.59 -21.15
C LYS A 131 28.18 14.61 -20.91
N PRO A 132 27.06 14.75 -21.64
CA PRO A 132 25.92 13.84 -21.49
C PRO A 132 26.39 12.43 -21.79
N LYS A 133 26.36 11.56 -20.77
CA LYS A 133 26.40 10.12 -21.02
C LYS A 133 25.11 9.79 -21.74
N THR A 134 25.24 9.24 -22.94
CA THR A 134 24.15 8.63 -23.70
C THR A 134 23.31 7.78 -22.75
N GLU A 135 22.08 8.21 -22.50
CA GLU A 135 21.09 7.40 -21.81
C GLU A 135 20.96 6.05 -22.55
N PRO A 136 20.87 4.91 -21.84
CA PRO A 136 20.64 3.64 -22.50
C PRO A 136 19.30 3.70 -23.26
N THR A 137 19.40 3.69 -24.58
CA THR A 137 18.32 3.74 -25.55
C THR A 137 17.60 2.40 -25.69
N ASP A 138 17.07 1.87 -24.58
CA ASP A 138 16.13 0.75 -24.67
C ASP A 138 15.20 0.68 -23.46
N THR A 139 14.15 1.50 -23.49
CA THR A 139 13.01 1.33 -22.58
C THR A 139 11.76 1.38 -23.41
N LYS A 140 11.04 0.25 -23.50
CA LYS A 140 9.64 0.23 -23.91
C LYS A 140 8.95 1.44 -23.31
N THR A 141 8.46 2.34 -24.14
CA THR A 141 7.62 3.45 -23.71
C THR A 141 6.42 2.85 -23.00
N TYR A 142 6.36 3.01 -21.68
CA TYR A 142 5.20 2.62 -20.89
C TYR A 142 3.95 3.30 -21.47
N ASP A 143 2.98 2.49 -21.88
CA ASP A 143 1.74 2.89 -22.57
C ASP A 143 0.50 2.84 -21.66
N GLY A 144 0.70 2.56 -20.37
CA GLY A 144 -0.34 2.54 -19.35
C GLY A 144 -0.77 3.94 -18.87
N PRO A 145 -1.57 4.01 -17.79
CA PRO A 145 -2.10 5.27 -17.26
C PRO A 145 -0.99 6.27 -16.88
N LYS A 146 -1.13 7.53 -17.30
CA LYS A 146 -0.15 8.58 -16.95
C LYS A 146 -0.35 9.07 -15.53
N LEU A 147 0.76 9.22 -14.81
CA LEU A 147 0.82 9.72 -13.45
C LEU A 147 1.00 11.25 -13.46
N LEU A 148 0.03 11.96 -12.89
CA LEU A 148 -0.02 13.43 -12.86
C LEU A 148 0.64 14.00 -11.61
N ALA A 149 0.37 13.40 -10.44
CA ALA A 149 0.89 13.90 -9.17
C ALA A 149 1.00 12.79 -8.13
N ILE A 150 1.84 13.02 -7.13
CA ILE A 150 1.90 12.28 -5.88
C ILE A 150 1.78 13.30 -4.74
N SER A 151 0.90 13.06 -3.78
CA SER A 151 0.78 13.85 -2.55
C SER A 151 0.81 12.97 -1.32
N GLU A 152 1.36 13.50 -0.22
CA GLU A 152 1.46 12.81 1.07
C GLU A 152 0.33 13.23 2.00
N GLY A 153 -0.11 12.30 2.85
CA GLY A 153 -1.09 12.58 3.89
C GLY A 153 -2.53 12.71 3.40
N LEU A 154 -3.39 13.30 4.23
CA LEU A 154 -4.83 13.48 3.99
C LEU A 154 -5.11 14.98 3.83
N ASP A 155 -5.27 15.44 2.59
CA ASP A 155 -5.48 16.86 2.24
C ASP A 155 -4.48 17.82 2.91
N GLY A 156 -3.21 17.40 3.00
CA GLY A 156 -2.11 18.17 3.60
C GLY A 156 -1.90 17.94 5.11
N GLY A 157 -2.83 17.25 5.79
CA GLY A 157 -2.65 16.75 7.15
C GLY A 157 -1.99 15.36 7.19
N TYR A 158 -1.65 14.85 8.38
CA TYR A 158 -1.13 13.48 8.57
C TYR A 158 0.15 13.12 7.80
N VAL A 159 0.99 14.12 7.52
CA VAL A 159 2.27 13.97 6.79
C VAL A 159 3.45 13.55 7.68
N ASP A 160 3.25 13.55 8.99
CA ASP A 160 4.28 13.36 10.01
C ASP A 160 4.56 11.87 10.32
N GLU A 161 3.56 11.00 10.20
CA GLU A 161 3.73 9.55 10.39
C GLU A 161 4.10 8.80 9.09
N GLY A 162 4.11 9.46 7.92
CA GLY A 162 4.46 8.84 6.64
C GLY A 162 3.56 7.64 6.30
N ARG A 163 2.24 7.85 6.30
CA ARG A 163 1.25 6.76 6.21
C ARG A 163 0.49 6.68 4.91
N VAL A 164 0.39 7.78 4.15
CA VAL A 164 -0.48 7.86 2.97
C VAL A 164 0.26 8.48 1.80
N LEU A 165 0.10 7.85 0.65
CA LEU A 165 0.45 8.40 -0.65
C LEU A 165 -0.79 8.35 -1.55
N THR A 166 -1.18 9.51 -2.06
CA THR A 166 -2.21 9.64 -3.08
C THR A 166 -1.54 9.88 -4.43
N LEU A 167 -1.70 8.92 -5.33
CA LEU A 167 -1.22 8.96 -6.70
C LEU A 167 -2.39 9.36 -7.60
N GLU A 168 -2.27 10.50 -8.26
CA GLU A 168 -3.25 10.96 -9.23
C GLU A 168 -2.86 10.49 -10.62
N TYR A 169 -3.66 9.61 -11.22
CA TYR A 169 -3.58 9.28 -12.64
C TYR A 169 -4.57 10.13 -13.45
N GLU A 170 -4.41 10.13 -14.78
CA GLU A 170 -5.32 10.84 -15.69
C GLU A 170 -6.80 10.44 -15.47
N SER A 171 -7.07 9.17 -15.17
CA SER A 171 -8.44 8.62 -15.12
C SER A 171 -8.90 8.12 -13.75
N PHE A 172 -8.04 8.07 -12.74
CA PHE A 172 -8.35 7.55 -11.40
C PHE A 172 -7.33 8.03 -10.35
N TYR A 173 -7.64 7.84 -9.07
CA TYR A 173 -6.69 7.97 -7.97
C TYR A 173 -6.32 6.60 -7.41
N VAL A 174 -5.07 6.45 -6.95
CA VAL A 174 -4.67 5.36 -6.05
C VAL A 174 -4.26 5.99 -4.73
N VAL A 175 -4.97 5.64 -3.67
CA VAL A 175 -4.61 6.01 -2.30
C VAL A 175 -4.03 4.78 -1.63
N MET A 176 -2.71 4.80 -1.45
CA MET A 176 -1.98 3.79 -0.70
C MET A 176 -1.90 4.23 0.76
N ALA A 177 -2.34 3.38 1.69
CA ALA A 177 -2.23 3.66 3.12
C ALA A 177 -1.64 2.51 3.95
N TYR A 178 -0.82 2.92 4.92
CA TYR A 178 -0.52 2.14 6.12
C TYR A 178 -1.29 2.74 7.29
N VAL A 179 -2.46 2.18 7.57
CA VAL A 179 -3.40 2.69 8.57
C VAL A 179 -2.83 2.51 9.99
N PRO A 180 -3.01 3.47 10.92
CA PRO A 180 -2.57 3.33 12.30
C PRO A 180 -3.14 2.07 12.97
N ASN A 181 -2.26 1.26 13.56
CA ASN A 181 -2.72 0.20 14.44
C ASN A 181 -3.26 0.78 15.76
N SER A 182 -4.34 0.20 16.30
CA SER A 182 -4.94 0.61 17.58
C SER A 182 -4.02 0.38 18.79
N GLY A 183 -2.89 -0.30 18.59
CA GLY A 183 -1.82 -0.45 19.57
C GLY A 183 -2.10 -1.55 20.60
N GLN A 184 -1.07 -1.87 21.37
CA GLN A 184 -1.19 -2.78 22.50
C GLN A 184 -2.17 -2.19 23.52
N ASP A 185 -3.02 -3.05 24.08
CA ASP A 185 -4.09 -2.67 25.02
C ASP A 185 -5.06 -1.62 24.45
N LEU A 186 -5.14 -1.51 23.11
CA LEU A 186 -6.03 -0.60 22.38
C LEU A 186 -5.82 0.89 22.70
N LYS A 187 -4.60 1.26 23.13
CA LYS A 187 -4.26 2.64 23.55
C LYS A 187 -4.46 3.72 22.49
N ARG A 188 -4.50 3.36 21.21
CA ARG A 188 -4.73 4.27 20.09
C ARG A 188 -6.07 4.05 19.39
N LEU A 189 -6.97 3.25 19.96
CA LEU A 189 -8.25 2.94 19.31
C LEU A 189 -9.08 4.20 19.07
N ASP A 190 -9.15 5.13 20.02
CA ASP A 190 -9.90 6.38 19.85
C ASP A 190 -9.33 7.22 18.71
N TYR A 191 -8.01 7.46 18.70
CA TYR A 191 -7.33 8.14 17.60
C TYR A 191 -7.58 7.44 16.25
N ARG A 192 -7.46 6.11 16.21
CA ARG A 192 -7.70 5.31 15.01
C ARG A 192 -9.12 5.53 14.47
N ILE A 193 -10.13 5.49 15.33
CA ILE A 193 -11.54 5.50 14.88
C ILE A 193 -12.10 6.91 14.73
N ASP A 194 -11.94 7.74 15.74
CA ASP A 194 -12.65 9.02 15.84
C ASP A 194 -11.97 10.12 15.04
N GLU A 195 -10.66 10.00 14.81
CA GLU A 195 -9.86 10.97 14.05
C GLU A 195 -9.46 10.40 12.70
N TRP A 196 -8.65 9.33 12.69
CA TRP A 196 -8.07 8.82 11.45
C TRP A 196 -9.13 8.29 10.47
N GLU A 197 -10.00 7.35 10.87
CA GLU A 197 -11.00 6.78 9.95
C GLU A 197 -12.01 7.85 9.47
N ARG A 198 -12.37 8.80 10.34
CA ARG A 198 -13.22 9.94 9.98
C ARG A 198 -12.57 10.77 8.87
N ASP A 199 -11.31 11.16 9.05
CA ASP A 199 -10.62 12.06 8.14
C ASP A 199 -10.18 11.35 6.85
N MET A 200 -9.78 10.07 6.94
CA MET A 200 -9.50 9.21 5.78
C MET A 200 -10.74 9.08 4.90
N ARG A 201 -11.90 8.82 5.50
CA ARG A 201 -13.17 8.71 4.78
C ARG A 201 -13.52 10.02 4.07
N ALA A 202 -13.34 11.16 4.74
CA ALA A 202 -13.54 12.48 4.14
C ALA A 202 -12.58 12.74 2.98
N HIS A 203 -11.30 12.37 3.12
CA HIS A 203 -10.29 12.50 2.07
C HIS A 203 -10.65 11.70 0.81
N LEU A 204 -11.05 10.42 0.99
CA LEU A 204 -11.48 9.57 -0.13
C LEU A 204 -12.70 10.17 -0.86
N ALA A 205 -13.70 10.65 -0.12
CA ALA A 205 -14.89 11.29 -0.70
C ALA A 205 -14.54 12.61 -1.43
N HIS A 206 -13.61 13.40 -0.88
CA HIS A 206 -13.11 14.60 -1.54
C HIS A 206 -12.40 14.26 -2.86
N LEU A 207 -11.55 13.24 -2.90
CA LEU A 207 -10.92 12.81 -4.15
C LEU A 207 -11.95 12.36 -5.19
N GLU A 208 -12.93 11.54 -4.78
CA GLU A 208 -14.00 11.08 -5.68
C GLU A 208 -14.84 12.24 -6.22
N SER A 209 -15.11 13.27 -5.41
CA SER A 209 -15.85 14.46 -5.83
C SER A 209 -15.17 15.27 -6.95
N LYS A 210 -13.88 15.02 -7.21
CA LYS A 210 -13.13 15.59 -8.35
C LYS A 210 -13.45 14.88 -9.67
N GLY A 211 -14.34 13.87 -9.66
CA GLY A 211 -14.84 13.19 -10.85
C GLY A 211 -13.98 12.03 -11.34
N LYS A 212 -13.06 11.52 -10.51
CA LYS A 212 -12.25 10.34 -10.83
C LYS A 212 -12.50 9.25 -9.77
N PRO A 213 -12.64 7.97 -10.18
CA PRO A 213 -12.75 6.87 -9.24
C PRO A 213 -11.48 6.74 -8.39
N VAL A 214 -11.62 6.21 -7.18
CA VAL A 214 -10.54 6.08 -6.20
C VAL A 214 -10.32 4.60 -5.88
N LEU A 215 -9.08 4.13 -6.02
CA LEU A 215 -8.64 2.86 -5.47
C LEU A 215 -8.01 3.11 -4.11
N TYR A 216 -8.52 2.45 -3.06
CA TYR A 216 -7.94 2.50 -1.71
C TYR A 216 -7.28 1.15 -1.40
N ILE A 217 -5.95 1.15 -1.24
CA ILE A 217 -5.14 -0.07 -1.11
C ILE A 217 -4.12 0.06 0.02
N GLY A 218 -3.62 -1.07 0.52
CA GLY A 218 -2.55 -1.12 1.52
C GLY A 218 -2.89 -1.97 2.73
N ASP A 219 -2.13 -1.79 3.81
CA ASP A 219 -2.42 -2.39 5.10
C ASP A 219 -3.38 -1.50 5.90
N LEU A 220 -4.66 -1.87 5.82
CA LEU A 220 -5.75 -1.14 6.46
C LEU A 220 -5.90 -1.47 7.96
N ASN A 221 -5.07 -2.35 8.51
CA ASN A 221 -5.08 -2.72 9.92
C ASN A 221 -6.50 -3.06 10.46
N VAL A 222 -7.31 -3.77 9.67
CA VAL A 222 -8.63 -4.28 10.07
C VAL A 222 -8.98 -5.54 9.28
N ALA A 223 -9.52 -6.55 9.96
CA ALA A 223 -10.13 -7.72 9.35
C ALA A 223 -11.66 -7.61 9.51
N HIS A 224 -12.35 -7.27 8.41
CA HIS A 224 -13.73 -6.79 8.43
C HIS A 224 -14.74 -7.88 8.80
N LEU A 225 -14.72 -9.00 8.09
CA LEU A 225 -15.65 -10.10 8.24
C LEU A 225 -15.06 -11.22 9.11
N ASP A 226 -15.92 -12.06 9.66
CA ASP A 226 -15.46 -13.23 10.43
C ASP A 226 -14.61 -14.18 9.58
N ALA A 227 -14.90 -14.26 8.27
CA ALA A 227 -14.12 -15.02 7.30
C ALA A 227 -12.70 -14.46 7.06
N ASP A 228 -12.43 -13.21 7.44
CA ASP A 228 -11.11 -12.56 7.33
C ASP A 228 -10.21 -12.87 8.55
N ILE A 229 -10.71 -13.61 9.54
CA ILE A 229 -10.02 -13.86 10.81
C ILE A 229 -9.85 -15.35 11.04
N TRP A 230 -8.59 -15.79 11.13
CA TRP A 230 -8.30 -17.13 11.61
C TRP A 230 -8.75 -17.32 13.07
N ASN A 231 -9.47 -18.40 13.36
CA ASN A 231 -9.94 -18.74 14.71
C ASN A 231 -10.80 -17.61 15.35
N VAL A 232 -11.72 -17.03 14.57
CA VAL A 232 -12.57 -15.90 14.96
C VAL A 232 -13.33 -16.07 16.28
N GLY A 233 -13.67 -17.32 16.65
CA GLY A 233 -14.37 -17.63 17.90
C GLY A 233 -13.52 -17.45 19.17
N ALA A 234 -12.21 -17.25 19.05
CA ALA A 234 -11.36 -17.12 20.22
C ALA A 234 -11.63 -15.81 21.00
N PRO A 235 -11.79 -15.84 22.34
CA PRO A 235 -12.22 -14.68 23.12
C PRO A 235 -11.32 -13.44 23.05
N HIS A 236 -10.05 -13.62 22.68
CA HIS A 236 -9.08 -12.52 22.58
C HIS A 236 -9.20 -11.74 21.27
N ILE A 237 -9.79 -12.31 20.22
CA ILE A 237 -9.94 -11.68 18.91
C ILE A 237 -10.69 -10.35 19.04
N LYS A 238 -11.86 -10.35 19.68
CA LYS A 238 -12.66 -9.12 19.86
C LYS A 238 -11.96 -8.03 20.70
N LYS A 239 -10.84 -8.34 21.36
CA LYS A 239 -10.05 -7.43 22.20
C LYS A 239 -8.68 -7.11 21.60
N SER A 240 -8.39 -7.61 20.40
CA SER A 240 -7.11 -7.42 19.72
C SER A 240 -7.26 -6.36 18.63
N ALA A 241 -6.26 -5.49 18.50
CA ALA A 241 -6.21 -4.48 17.45
C ALA A 241 -6.33 -5.11 16.06
N GLY A 242 -7.06 -4.45 15.18
CA GLY A 242 -7.45 -4.94 13.85
C GLY A 242 -8.65 -5.87 13.83
N THR A 243 -9.15 -6.31 14.99
CA THR A 243 -10.26 -7.26 15.09
C THR A 243 -11.33 -6.86 16.12
N THR A 244 -11.22 -5.66 16.69
CA THR A 244 -12.25 -5.15 17.61
C THR A 244 -13.56 -4.90 16.87
N PRO A 245 -14.73 -5.05 17.52
CA PRO A 245 -16.01 -4.71 16.90
C PRO A 245 -16.05 -3.28 16.33
N ARG A 246 -15.43 -2.32 17.04
CA ARG A 246 -15.41 -0.91 16.66
C ARG A 246 -14.62 -0.66 15.37
N GLU A 247 -13.43 -1.26 15.22
CA GLU A 247 -12.65 -1.17 13.97
C GLU A 247 -13.42 -1.76 12.80
N ARG A 248 -14.04 -2.93 13.01
CA ARG A 248 -14.78 -3.66 11.98
C ARG A 248 -16.02 -2.90 11.53
N GLU A 249 -16.81 -2.41 12.47
CA GLU A 249 -18.00 -1.59 12.20
C GLU A 249 -17.63 -0.29 11.48
N THR A 250 -16.57 0.38 11.91
CA THR A 250 -16.12 1.63 11.30
C THR A 250 -15.64 1.41 9.87
N PHE A 251 -14.96 0.29 9.58
CA PHE A 251 -14.61 -0.08 8.21
C PHE A 251 -15.87 -0.35 7.36
N GLY A 252 -16.88 -1.01 7.92
CA GLY A 252 -18.19 -1.15 7.26
C GLY A 252 -18.84 0.20 6.91
N VAL A 253 -18.79 1.17 7.82
CA VAL A 253 -19.25 2.55 7.59
C VAL A 253 -18.44 3.24 6.50
N MET A 254 -17.11 3.04 6.44
CA MET A 254 -16.28 3.57 5.36
C MET A 254 -16.73 3.04 3.99
N LEU A 255 -16.98 1.74 3.87
CA LEU A 255 -17.47 1.14 2.65
C LEU A 255 -18.85 1.69 2.26
N GLU A 256 -19.81 1.69 3.19
CA GLU A 256 -21.17 2.14 2.92
C GLU A 256 -21.23 3.62 2.51
N LYS A 257 -20.60 4.51 3.31
CA LYS A 257 -20.74 5.96 3.13
C LYS A 257 -20.00 6.50 1.92
N ASN A 258 -18.92 5.86 1.50
CA ASN A 258 -18.20 6.24 0.30
C ASN A 258 -18.56 5.38 -0.91
N ALA A 259 -19.53 4.45 -0.78
CA ALA A 259 -19.86 3.46 -1.82
C ALA A 259 -18.65 2.64 -2.30
N PHE A 260 -17.69 2.39 -1.42
CA PHE A 260 -16.53 1.55 -1.72
C PHE A 260 -16.92 0.08 -1.68
N VAL A 261 -16.26 -0.69 -2.53
CA VAL A 261 -16.42 -2.13 -2.62
C VAL A 261 -15.10 -2.79 -2.28
N ASP A 262 -15.10 -3.70 -1.31
CA ASP A 262 -13.98 -4.61 -1.08
C ASP A 262 -13.83 -5.52 -2.31
N ALA A 263 -12.76 -5.31 -3.08
CA ALA A 263 -12.55 -6.00 -4.34
C ALA A 263 -12.39 -7.53 -4.16
N PHE A 264 -11.68 -7.98 -3.11
CA PHE A 264 -11.52 -9.42 -2.87
C PHE A 264 -12.88 -10.05 -2.56
N ARG A 265 -13.66 -9.43 -1.66
CA ARG A 265 -14.99 -9.92 -1.29
C ARG A 265 -16.02 -9.78 -2.42
N LYS A 266 -15.85 -8.84 -3.34
CA LYS A 266 -16.71 -8.72 -4.53
C LYS A 266 -16.59 -9.91 -5.46
N PHE A 267 -15.37 -10.40 -5.69
CA PHE A 267 -15.12 -11.54 -6.58
C PHE A 267 -15.17 -12.89 -5.85
N HIS A 268 -14.97 -12.90 -4.54
CA HIS A 268 -14.83 -14.10 -3.72
C HIS A 268 -15.61 -13.97 -2.40
N ALA A 269 -16.91 -13.68 -2.49
CA ALA A 269 -17.75 -13.38 -1.32
C ALA A 269 -17.64 -14.44 -0.21
N ASP A 270 -17.74 -15.72 -0.58
CA ASP A 270 -17.76 -16.85 0.36
C ASP A 270 -16.37 -17.45 0.63
N ALA A 271 -15.30 -16.80 0.16
CA ALA A 271 -13.96 -17.35 0.31
C ALA A 271 -13.48 -17.37 1.76
N THR A 272 -12.89 -18.49 2.16
CA THR A 272 -12.27 -18.70 3.47
C THR A 272 -10.84 -19.21 3.32
N GLY A 273 -10.02 -18.97 4.36
CA GLY A 273 -8.61 -19.39 4.41
C GLY A 273 -7.61 -18.41 3.78
N TRP A 274 -8.09 -17.26 3.29
CA TRP A 274 -7.27 -16.23 2.65
C TRP A 274 -6.95 -15.11 3.64
N PHE A 275 -5.68 -14.97 3.99
CA PHE A 275 -5.19 -13.98 4.95
C PHE A 275 -3.94 -13.28 4.40
N SER A 276 -3.73 -12.03 4.80
CA SER A 276 -2.58 -11.22 4.40
C SER A 276 -1.56 -11.01 5.52
N PHE A 277 -1.86 -11.47 6.74
CA PHE A 277 -1.02 -11.29 7.93
C PHE A 277 -1.03 -12.51 8.85
N TRP A 278 0.15 -12.83 9.40
CA TRP A 278 0.32 -13.80 10.49
C TRP A 278 1.22 -13.20 11.58
N SER A 279 0.75 -13.25 12.82
CA SER A 279 1.55 -12.85 13.98
C SER A 279 2.78 -13.75 14.12
N GLN A 280 3.94 -13.14 14.34
CA GLN A 280 5.21 -13.83 14.65
C GLN A 280 5.39 -14.10 16.16
N ARG A 281 4.41 -13.71 16.98
CA ARG A 281 4.40 -13.89 18.44
C ARG A 281 3.68 -15.15 18.86
#